data_AF-A0A7J4TU59-F1
#
_entry.id   AF-A0A7J4TU59-F1
#
_cell.length_a   1.000
_cell.length_b   1.000
_cell.length_c   1.000
_cell.angle_alpha   90.00
_cell.angle_beta   90.00
_cell.angle_gamma   90.00
#
_symmetry.space_group_name_H-M   'P 1'
#
loop_
_entity.id
_entity.type
_entity.pdbx_description
1 polymer ?
#
loop_
_entity_poly.entity_id
_entity_poly.type
_entity_poly.pdbx_seq_one_letter_code
_entity_poly.pdbx_strand_id
1 'polypeptide(L)'
;MPTPRRAPEQLKQPSTRQQTPQQTRQQTQTQQEAPTLQQTHKIIVDEQLITTVARNARLALTPAETKRFVVQFKEILDAFSKVSKVPTNDVALMIHPVPLKNVMRQDIVKPSFPVETALANTQHKKDNYFKGPRIVS
;
A
#
# COMPACT_ATOMS: atom_id res chain seq x y z
N MET A 1 -16.45 -26.43 48.57
CA MET A 1 -15.00 -26.30 48.37
C MET A 1 -14.74 -25.27 47.26
N PRO A 2 -14.35 -24.03 47.58
CA PRO A 2 -13.95 -23.06 46.56
C PRO A 2 -12.46 -23.17 46.24
N THR A 3 -12.12 -23.29 44.96
CA THR A 3 -10.76 -23.34 44.40
C THR A 3 -10.04 -22.00 44.61
N PRO A 4 -8.73 -21.98 44.94
CA PRO A 4 -8.03 -20.72 45.21
C PRO A 4 -7.78 -19.92 43.93
N ARG A 5 -8.06 -18.62 44.03
CA ARG A 5 -7.79 -17.55 43.06
C ARG A 5 -6.26 -17.34 42.97
N ARG A 6 -5.67 -17.43 41.78
CA ARG A 6 -4.24 -17.15 41.54
C ARG A 6 -3.95 -15.69 41.90
N ALA A 7 -2.99 -15.47 42.79
CA ALA A 7 -2.54 -14.15 43.23
C ALA A 7 -1.87 -13.35 42.08
N PRO A 8 -1.88 -12.00 42.13
CA PRO A 8 -1.21 -11.15 41.14
C PRO A 8 0.32 -11.24 41.31
N GLU A 9 1.01 -11.56 40.21
CA GLU A 9 2.47 -11.60 40.13
C GLU A 9 3.02 -10.17 40.26
N GLN A 10 3.78 -9.96 41.34
CA GLN A 10 4.35 -8.66 41.70
C GLN A 10 5.40 -8.23 40.65
N LEU A 11 5.13 -7.13 39.95
CA LEU A 11 6.13 -6.42 39.16
C LEU A 11 7.14 -5.74 40.12
N LYS A 12 8.26 -6.42 40.38
CA LYS A 12 9.48 -5.75 40.86
C LYS A 12 10.29 -5.28 39.65
N GLN A 13 10.38 -3.96 39.46
CA GLN A 13 11.47 -3.33 38.70
C GLN A 13 12.71 -3.18 39.64
N PRO A 14 13.92 -2.77 39.20
CA PRO A 14 14.44 -2.57 37.83
C PRO A 14 15.77 -3.33 37.59
N SER A 15 16.00 -3.87 36.39
CA SER A 15 17.33 -4.31 35.97
C SER A 15 17.77 -3.51 34.75
N THR A 16 18.66 -2.56 35.02
CA THR A 16 19.54 -1.86 34.10
C THR A 16 20.13 -2.84 33.08
N ARG A 17 19.55 -2.90 31.88
CA ARG A 17 20.23 -3.45 30.72
C ARG A 17 21.03 -2.30 30.10
N GLN A 18 22.33 -2.44 30.29
CA GLN A 18 23.40 -1.58 29.82
C GLN A 18 23.09 -0.96 28.45
N GLN A 19 23.26 0.36 28.38
CA GLN A 19 23.34 1.10 27.15
C GLN A 19 24.47 0.50 26.31
N THR A 20 24.13 -0.14 25.20
CA THR A 20 25.12 -0.48 24.18
C THR A 20 25.55 0.83 23.50
N PRO A 21 26.85 1.06 23.29
CA PRO A 21 27.36 2.33 22.77
C PRO A 21 26.70 2.69 21.43
N GLN A 22 26.10 3.89 21.38
CA GLN A 22 25.82 4.59 20.14
C GLN A 22 27.17 4.95 19.48
N GLN A 23 27.76 4.01 18.76
CA GLN A 23 28.82 4.29 17.81
C GLN A 23 28.27 4.03 16.41
N THR A 24 27.92 5.15 15.76
CA THR A 24 28.32 5.44 14.38
C THR A 24 28.13 4.29 13.39
N ARG A 25 26.89 4.07 12.96
CA ARG A 25 26.64 3.66 11.58
C ARG A 25 26.39 4.91 10.75
N GLN A 26 27.42 5.76 10.68
CA GLN A 26 27.54 6.65 9.53
C GLN A 26 27.67 5.76 8.29
N GLN A 27 26.87 6.08 7.28
CA GLN A 27 27.15 5.77 5.89
C GLN A 27 27.06 4.28 5.51
N THR A 28 25.82 3.82 5.36
CA THR A 28 25.45 3.31 4.04
C THR A 28 24.16 4.00 3.67
N GLN A 29 24.28 5.26 3.24
CA GLN A 29 23.43 5.69 2.15
C GLN A 29 23.77 4.72 1.02
N THR A 30 23.04 3.61 0.95
CA THR A 30 22.80 3.00 -0.34
C THR A 30 22.13 4.12 -1.09
N GLN A 31 22.92 4.81 -1.92
CA GLN A 31 22.41 5.43 -3.12
C GLN A 31 21.58 4.33 -3.76
N GLN A 32 20.29 4.31 -3.46
CA GLN A 32 19.35 3.68 -4.36
C GLN A 32 19.40 4.62 -5.55
N GLU A 33 20.32 4.30 -6.47
CA GLU A 33 20.27 4.78 -7.84
C GLU A 33 18.79 4.75 -8.21
N ALA A 34 18.24 5.91 -8.55
CA ALA A 34 16.90 5.99 -9.08
C ALA A 34 16.81 4.90 -10.16
N PRO A 35 15.78 4.03 -10.16
CA PRO A 35 15.69 3.01 -11.17
C PRO A 35 15.76 3.71 -12.52
N THR A 36 16.80 3.40 -13.28
CA THR A 36 16.99 3.91 -14.62
C THR A 36 15.77 3.44 -15.43
N LEU A 37 14.77 4.31 -15.57
CA LEU A 37 13.56 4.07 -16.36
C LEU A 37 13.90 4.19 -17.86
N GLN A 38 14.89 3.42 -18.33
CA GLN A 38 15.31 3.39 -19.73
C GLN A 38 14.83 2.15 -20.47
N GLN A 39 13.74 1.53 -20.01
CA GLN A 39 13.10 0.45 -20.77
C GLN A 39 11.83 0.96 -21.44
N THR A 40 12.01 1.60 -22.58
CA THR A 40 10.93 1.88 -23.54
C THR A 40 10.53 0.58 -24.21
N HIS A 41 9.80 -0.28 -23.49
CA HIS A 41 9.04 -1.33 -24.16
C HIS A 41 7.97 -0.64 -25.00
N LYS A 42 7.98 -0.88 -26.32
CA LYS A 42 6.90 -0.44 -27.21
C LYS A 42 5.60 -1.06 -26.69
N ILE A 43 4.74 -0.25 -26.08
CA ILE A 43 3.47 -0.70 -25.53
C ILE A 43 2.53 -0.98 -26.70
N ILE A 44 2.26 -2.26 -26.95
CA ILE A 44 1.23 -2.67 -27.91
C ILE A 44 -0.08 -2.74 -27.15
N VAL A 45 -1.02 -1.86 -27.49
CA VAL A 45 -2.36 -1.89 -26.92
C VAL A 45 -3.23 -2.84 -27.72
N ASP A 46 -3.50 -4.01 -27.15
CA ASP A 46 -4.38 -5.06 -27.66
C ASP A 46 -5.40 -5.52 -26.61
N GLU A 47 -6.33 -6.39 -26.99
CA GLU A 47 -7.38 -6.89 -26.10
C GLU A 47 -6.82 -7.67 -24.89
N GLN A 48 -5.67 -8.34 -25.07
CA GLN A 48 -5.00 -9.09 -24.01
C GLN A 48 -4.43 -8.16 -22.93
N LEU A 49 -3.80 -7.05 -23.34
CA LEU A 49 -3.30 -6.04 -22.43
C LEU A 49 -4.46 -5.44 -21.63
N ILE A 50 -5.55 -5.04 -22.30
CA ILE A 50 -6.73 -4.47 -21.63
C ILE A 50 -7.32 -5.48 -20.62
N THR A 51 -7.43 -6.74 -21.00
CA THR A 51 -7.91 -7.80 -20.10
C THR A 51 -7.00 -7.99 -18.89
N THR A 52 -5.68 -7.92 -19.10
CA THR A 52 -4.69 -8.04 -18.03
C THR A 52 -4.78 -6.88 -17.05
N VAL A 53 -4.89 -5.65 -17.58
CA VAL A 53 -5.06 -4.43 -16.78
C VAL A 53 -6.38 -4.48 -16.00
N ALA A 54 -7.47 -4.87 -16.65
CA ALA A 54 -8.78 -5.02 -16.02
C ALA A 54 -8.75 -6.04 -14.87
N ARG A 55 -8.10 -7.20 -15.07
CA ARG A 55 -7.90 -8.20 -14.02
C ARG A 55 -7.14 -7.63 -12.82
N ASN A 56 -6.09 -6.85 -13.06
CA ASN A 56 -5.31 -6.20 -11.99
C ASN A 56 -6.16 -5.19 -11.22
N ALA A 57 -7.03 -4.45 -11.93
CA ALA A 57 -7.98 -3.51 -11.35
C ALA A 57 -9.25 -4.15 -10.78
N ARG A 58 -9.40 -5.49 -10.87
CA ARG A 58 -10.61 -6.23 -10.46
C ARG A 58 -11.88 -5.78 -11.19
N LEU A 59 -11.74 -5.38 -12.46
CA LEU A 59 -12.84 -5.00 -13.35
C LEU A 59 -13.25 -6.19 -14.23
N ALA A 60 -14.54 -6.49 -14.27
CA ALA A 60 -15.13 -7.44 -15.21
C ALA A 60 -15.59 -6.67 -16.45
N LEU A 61 -14.92 -6.89 -17.58
CA LEU A 61 -15.23 -6.23 -18.84
C LEU A 61 -15.96 -7.17 -19.79
N THR A 62 -16.96 -6.64 -20.48
CA THR A 62 -17.59 -7.34 -21.61
C THR A 62 -16.67 -7.29 -22.85
N PRO A 63 -16.84 -8.22 -23.82
CA PRO A 63 -16.05 -8.20 -25.05
C PRO A 63 -16.18 -6.89 -25.84
N ALA A 64 -17.35 -6.25 -25.79
CA ALA A 64 -17.59 -4.96 -26.44
C ALA A 64 -16.81 -3.82 -25.78
N GLU A 65 -16.77 -3.80 -24.44
CA GLU A 65 -15.99 -2.82 -23.67
C GLU A 65 -14.50 -2.99 -23.88
N THR A 66 -14.00 -4.23 -23.91
CA THR A 66 -12.58 -4.52 -24.19
C THR A 66 -12.17 -3.93 -25.54
N LYS A 67 -12.96 -4.18 -26.61
CA LYS A 67 -12.69 -3.63 -27.95
C LYS A 67 -12.69 -2.11 -27.97
N ARG A 68 -13.65 -1.49 -27.29
CA ARG A 68 -13.73 -0.04 -27.17
C ARG A 68 -12.51 0.52 -26.44
N PHE A 69 -12.09 -0.10 -25.35
CA PHE A 69 -10.96 0.36 -24.56
C PHE A 69 -9.63 0.22 -25.29
N VAL A 70 -9.45 -0.76 -26.18
CA VAL A 70 -8.26 -0.81 -27.04
C VAL A 70 -8.07 0.49 -27.83
N VAL A 71 -9.13 1.04 -28.40
CA VAL A 71 -9.06 2.29 -29.17
C VAL A 71 -8.81 3.49 -28.24
N GLN A 72 -9.59 3.59 -27.16
CA GLN A 72 -9.49 4.73 -26.24
C GLN A 72 -8.13 4.80 -25.53
N PHE A 73 -7.55 3.67 -25.14
CA PHE A 73 -6.23 3.66 -24.52
C PHE A 73 -5.12 4.07 -25.48
N LYS A 74 -5.22 3.73 -26.78
CA LYS A 74 -4.27 4.22 -27.79
C LYS A 74 -4.30 5.74 -27.87
N GLU A 75 -5.50 6.33 -27.98
CA GLU A 75 -5.67 7.79 -28.02
C GLU A 75 -5.11 8.48 -26.77
N ILE A 76 -5.34 7.91 -25.60
CA ILE A 76 -4.81 8.44 -24.33
C ILE A 76 -3.27 8.37 -24.35
N LEU A 77 -2.67 7.22 -24.67
CA LEU A 77 -1.21 7.08 -24.70
C LEU A 77 -0.56 7.99 -25.74
N ASP A 78 -1.20 8.17 -26.90
CA ASP A 78 -0.75 9.11 -27.92
C ASP A 78 -0.78 10.56 -27.39
N ALA A 79 -1.80 10.95 -26.63
CA ALA A 79 -1.85 12.25 -25.98
C ALA A 79 -0.73 12.43 -24.93
N PHE A 80 -0.48 11.41 -24.11
CA PHE A 80 0.58 11.41 -23.09
C PHE A 80 1.99 11.39 -23.68
N SER A 81 2.17 10.89 -24.92
CA SER A 81 3.47 10.89 -25.61
C SER A 81 4.11 12.28 -25.73
N LYS A 82 3.30 13.34 -25.66
CA LYS A 82 3.77 14.73 -25.66
C LYS A 82 4.60 15.05 -24.41
N VAL A 83 4.26 14.47 -23.26
CA VAL A 83 4.98 14.69 -22.00
C VAL A 83 6.38 14.09 -22.06
N SER A 84 6.55 12.93 -22.73
CA SER A 84 7.85 12.27 -22.89
C SER A 84 8.86 13.06 -23.73
N LYS A 85 8.44 14.10 -24.44
CA LYS A 85 9.31 14.98 -25.23
C LYS A 85 9.99 16.05 -24.39
N VAL A 86 9.54 16.25 -23.14
CA VAL A 86 10.10 17.25 -22.24
C VAL A 86 11.34 16.66 -21.54
N PRO A 87 12.52 17.31 -21.61
CA PRO A 87 13.72 16.84 -20.94
C PRO A 87 13.55 16.91 -19.42
N THR A 88 13.77 15.79 -18.73
CA THR A 88 13.61 15.67 -17.27
C THR A 88 14.85 15.13 -16.55
N ASN A 89 15.95 14.91 -17.27
CA ASN A 89 17.18 14.30 -16.74
C ASN A 89 17.79 15.08 -15.56
N ASP A 90 17.64 16.41 -15.56
CA ASP A 90 18.23 17.31 -14.56
C ASP A 90 17.20 17.83 -13.55
N VAL A 91 15.97 17.30 -13.57
CA VAL A 91 14.88 17.73 -12.68
C VAL A 91 14.72 16.71 -11.56
N ALA A 92 14.85 17.17 -10.31
CA ALA A 92 14.58 16.33 -9.15
C ALA A 92 13.10 15.91 -9.11
N LEU A 93 12.84 14.63 -8.81
CA LEU A 93 11.49 14.08 -8.70
C LEU A 93 10.72 14.79 -7.58
N MET A 94 9.55 15.36 -7.91
CA MET A 94 8.64 15.93 -6.93
C MET A 94 7.67 14.86 -6.41
N ILE A 95 7.99 14.24 -5.27
CA ILE A 95 7.12 13.22 -4.64
C ILE A 95 5.90 13.86 -3.98
N HIS A 96 6.09 15.03 -3.36
CA HIS A 96 5.06 15.75 -2.65
C HIS A 96 5.11 17.24 -3.02
N PRO A 97 3.96 17.91 -3.18
CA PRO A 97 3.91 19.33 -3.54
C PRO A 97 4.34 20.26 -2.41
N VAL A 98 4.44 19.75 -1.17
CA VAL A 98 4.85 20.49 0.01
C VAL A 98 6.00 19.77 0.74
N PRO A 99 6.92 20.51 1.39
CA PRO A 99 7.97 19.90 2.18
C PRO A 99 7.38 19.09 3.34
N LEU A 100 7.60 17.79 3.34
CA LEU A 100 7.21 16.92 4.44
C LEU A 100 8.36 16.73 5.41
N LYS A 101 8.01 16.68 6.69
CA LYS A 101 8.86 16.19 7.76
C LYS A 101 8.22 14.93 8.31
N ASN A 102 9.01 14.02 8.87
CA ASN A 102 8.47 12.83 9.50
C ASN A 102 7.55 13.23 10.67
N VAL A 103 6.25 12.94 10.53
CA VAL A 103 5.26 13.15 11.60
C VAL A 103 4.95 11.80 12.21
N MET A 104 5.52 11.53 13.39
CA MET A 104 5.31 10.28 14.11
C MET A 104 4.09 10.40 15.03
N ARG A 105 3.25 9.37 15.03
CA ARG A 105 2.20 9.20 16.04
C ARG A 105 2.83 8.59 17.30
N GLN A 106 2.50 9.12 18.47
CA GLN A 106 2.88 8.50 19.74
C GLN A 106 2.25 7.11 19.89
N ASP A 107 3.02 6.17 20.44
CA ASP A 107 2.58 4.80 20.67
C ASP A 107 1.74 4.69 21.94
N ILE A 108 0.54 5.28 21.88
CA ILE A 108 -0.44 5.28 22.97
C ILE A 108 -1.68 4.55 22.47
N VAL A 109 -2.13 3.57 23.24
CA VAL A 109 -3.36 2.82 22.96
C VAL A 109 -4.56 3.76 23.03
N LYS A 110 -5.44 3.69 22.03
CA LYS A 110 -6.71 4.43 21.98
C LYS A 110 -7.87 3.45 21.89
N PRO A 111 -9.07 3.82 22.35
CA PRO A 111 -10.26 3.01 22.15
C PRO A 111 -10.48 2.71 20.66
N SER A 112 -10.69 1.44 20.34
CA SER A 112 -11.12 1.00 19.00
C SER A 112 -12.60 1.32 18.78
N PHE A 113 -13.04 1.29 17.53
CA PHE A 113 -14.46 1.39 17.21
C PHE A 113 -15.26 0.22 17.83
N PRO A 114 -16.51 0.46 18.29
CA PRO A 114 -17.46 -0.61 18.56
C PRO A 114 -17.69 -1.47 17.31
N VAL A 115 -17.95 -2.76 17.52
CA VAL A 115 -18.15 -3.72 16.43
C VAL A 115 -19.33 -3.31 15.55
N GLU A 116 -20.39 -2.81 16.16
CA GLU A 116 -21.62 -2.36 15.52
C GLU A 116 -21.33 -1.23 14.53
N THR A 117 -20.49 -0.28 14.92
CA THR A 117 -20.04 0.83 14.07
C THR A 117 -19.16 0.32 12.93
N ALA A 118 -18.22 -0.57 13.23
CA ALA A 118 -17.31 -1.14 12.22
C ALA A 118 -18.06 -1.96 11.15
N LEU A 119 -19.16 -2.63 11.52
CA LEU A 119 -19.97 -3.47 10.63
C LEU A 119 -21.24 -2.78 10.09
N ALA A 120 -21.40 -1.47 10.32
CA ALA A 120 -22.61 -0.74 9.95
C ALA A 120 -22.84 -0.72 8.42
N ASN A 121 -21.77 -0.68 7.63
CA ASN A 121 -21.83 -0.52 6.18
C ASN A 121 -21.90 -1.83 5.38
N THR A 122 -21.96 -2.99 6.04
CA THR A 122 -22.01 -4.29 5.36
C THR A 122 -23.28 -5.05 5.69
N GLN A 123 -23.88 -5.64 4.66
CA GLN A 123 -24.95 -6.62 4.81
C GLN A 123 -24.39 -8.04 5.01
N HIS A 124 -23.13 -8.27 4.63
CA HIS A 124 -22.46 -9.56 4.75
C HIS A 124 -21.68 -9.64 6.07
N LYS A 125 -22.41 -9.96 7.15
CA LYS A 125 -21.84 -10.15 8.49
C LYS A 125 -22.38 -11.40 9.17
N LYS A 126 -21.55 -12.03 10.00
CA LYS A 126 -21.91 -13.19 10.84
C LYS A 126 -21.03 -13.20 12.08
N ASP A 127 -21.62 -13.36 13.26
CA ASP A 127 -20.92 -13.52 14.54
C ASP A 127 -19.82 -12.45 14.79
N ASN A 128 -20.09 -11.19 14.47
CA ASN A 128 -19.13 -10.07 14.54
C ASN A 128 -17.98 -10.08 13.51
N TYR A 129 -18.09 -10.87 12.44
CA TYR A 129 -17.14 -10.92 11.33
C TYR A 129 -17.75 -10.44 10.01
N PHE A 130 -16.90 -9.97 9.10
CA PHE A 130 -17.24 -9.85 7.68
C PHE A 130 -17.36 -11.24 7.06
N LYS A 131 -18.45 -11.49 6.34
CA LYS A 131 -18.68 -12.75 5.62
C LYS A 131 -18.34 -12.54 4.14
N GLY A 132 -17.37 -13.29 3.63
CA GLY A 132 -17.00 -13.29 2.22
C GLY A 132 -17.07 -14.68 1.59
N PRO A 133 -16.90 -14.79 0.27
CA PRO A 133 -16.69 -16.08 -0.39
C PRO A 133 -15.44 -16.77 0.20
N ARG A 134 -15.48 -18.10 0.28
CA ARG A 134 -14.33 -18.89 0.74
C ARG A 134 -13.20 -18.73 -0.28
N ILE A 135 -12.00 -18.41 0.21
CA ILE A 135 -10.80 -18.46 -0.61
C ILE A 135 -10.46 -19.93 -0.86
N VAL A 136 -10.59 -20.34 -2.12
CA VAL A 136 -10.09 -21.62 -2.62
C VAL A 136 -8.83 -21.30 -3.42
N SER A 137 -7.72 -21.96 -3.08
CA SER A 137 -6.46 -21.84 -3.81
C SER A 137 -6.41 -22.79 -4.98
#